data_AF-A0A293LX85-F1
#
_entry.id   AF-A0A293LX85-F1
#
_cell.length_a   1.000
_cell.length_b   1.000
_cell.length_c   1.000
_cell.angle_alpha   90.00
_cell.angle_beta   90.00
_cell.angle_gamma   90.00
#
_symmetry.space_group_name_H-M   'P 1'
#
loop_
_entity.id
_entity.type
_entity.pdbx_description
1 polymer ?
#
loop_
_entity_poly.entity_id
_entity_poly.type
_entity_poly.pdbx_seq_one_letter_code
_entity_poly.pdbx_strand_id
1 'polypeptide(L)'
;MCLDHSIAIASGERPPPLFVCRDCADQIRREHGPNHLMDVLLPMQQVSLACENKNCNSRDKSAMVTCFSLECASFNGNHPIRYCNTCFNARHTNEKGTNHVALKPIPSPWSMDQETLLYFVEAIVSLLKEAQPTNEKGSKDSKESTSERHPRSGGGSGGGLSDGPEESNECLAQEERQLLSRYGVWLLVGLCTPEDNTPQETLGRLLGMLFQWFHYTACLPDDQTGNALERLKTEYIHGWLMDIVRTHFDVFVSCLLPHPAEYAQVGGHWDSWPCQTDQIKEGFKTLLCLVPYDIINREVWEYIMPHWMEAFRFEIPEEELSELKILLSKILDPDLSPLGFNIKQMYGFLTVRFENTTAQVQEQALYWLQILTLLEVPIPTNLLFSMFTAGVDATSGGVTREDGPTPTPRFHPLRQDTTGTMLGSLGLDCDSLPSFLPQD
;
A
#
# COMPACT_ATOMS: atom_id res chain seq x y z
N MET A 1 28.44 12.27 -32.37
CA MET A 1 28.35 10.81 -32.59
C MET A 1 28.19 10.55 -34.08
N CYS A 2 28.96 9.62 -34.63
CA CYS A 2 28.88 9.20 -36.03
C CYS A 2 28.45 7.73 -36.09
N LEU A 3 27.42 7.43 -36.90
CA LEU A 3 26.95 6.06 -37.14
C LEU A 3 27.49 5.47 -38.47
N ASP A 4 28.09 6.30 -39.32
CA ASP A 4 28.65 5.86 -40.60
C ASP A 4 29.94 5.05 -40.38
N HIS A 5 29.90 3.77 -40.78
CA HIS A 5 31.03 2.87 -40.63
C HIS A 5 32.25 3.32 -41.46
N SER A 6 32.05 3.99 -42.60
CA SER A 6 33.12 4.37 -43.53
C SER A 6 34.01 5.44 -42.90
N ILE A 7 33.38 6.42 -42.24
CA ILE A 7 34.07 7.50 -41.51
C ILE A 7 34.75 6.95 -40.26
N ALA A 8 34.08 6.00 -39.57
CA ALA A 8 34.63 5.39 -38.37
C ALA A 8 35.90 4.56 -38.63
N ILE A 9 35.91 3.81 -39.73
CA ILE A 9 37.09 3.08 -40.23
C ILE A 9 38.21 4.06 -40.58
N ALA A 10 37.90 5.14 -41.32
CA ALA A 10 38.88 6.15 -41.73
C ALA A 10 39.49 6.93 -40.54
N SER A 11 38.77 7.06 -39.42
CA SER A 11 39.15 7.88 -38.27
C SER A 11 39.88 7.12 -37.14
N GLY A 12 40.18 5.82 -37.31
CA GLY A 12 41.00 5.05 -36.35
C GLY A 12 40.45 3.69 -35.93
N GLU A 13 39.86 2.91 -36.85
CA GLU A 13 39.42 1.51 -36.65
C GLU A 13 38.52 1.25 -35.43
N ARG A 14 37.66 2.20 -35.06
CA ARG A 14 36.63 1.98 -34.03
C ARG A 14 35.29 1.72 -34.69
N PRO A 15 34.55 0.66 -34.29
CA PRO A 15 33.21 0.44 -34.83
C PRO A 15 32.25 1.56 -34.39
N PRO A 16 31.24 1.92 -35.19
CA PRO A 16 30.16 2.81 -34.76
C PRO A 16 29.40 2.28 -33.53
N PRO A 17 28.82 3.15 -32.66
CA PRO A 17 28.84 4.61 -32.74
C PRO A 17 30.21 5.20 -32.39
N LEU A 18 30.76 6.02 -33.28
CA LEU A 18 32.00 6.75 -33.02
C LEU A 18 31.67 8.06 -32.28
N PHE A 19 32.18 8.18 -31.06
CA PHE A 19 32.15 9.43 -30.30
C PHE A 19 33.43 10.22 -30.55
N VAL A 20 33.27 11.47 -30.95
CA VAL A 20 34.36 12.38 -31.30
C VAL A 20 34.23 13.68 -30.52
N CYS A 21 35.35 14.31 -30.18
CA CYS A 21 35.34 15.65 -29.60
C CYS A 21 34.89 16.68 -30.64
N ARG A 22 34.66 17.92 -30.19
CA ARG A 22 34.21 19.01 -31.06
C ARG A 22 35.17 19.29 -32.23
N ASP A 23 36.47 19.28 -31.97
CA ASP A 23 37.48 19.57 -33.00
C ASP A 23 37.51 18.48 -34.08
N CYS A 24 37.44 17.22 -33.68
CA CYS A 24 37.32 16.07 -34.58
C CYS A 24 35.99 16.10 -35.35
N ALA A 25 34.89 16.50 -34.69
CA ALA A 25 33.60 16.65 -35.37
C ALA A 25 33.66 17.74 -36.45
N ASP A 26 34.29 18.88 -36.18
CA ASP A 26 34.45 19.97 -37.16
C ASP A 26 35.33 19.54 -38.35
N GLN A 27 36.33 18.70 -38.12
CA GLN A 27 37.13 18.11 -39.19
C GLN A 27 36.27 17.18 -40.08
N ILE A 28 35.54 16.25 -39.47
CA ILE A 28 34.65 15.32 -40.21
C ILE A 28 33.58 16.10 -40.99
N ARG A 29 33.00 17.16 -40.41
CA ARG A 29 32.02 18.01 -41.11
C ARG A 29 32.62 18.69 -42.35
N ARG A 30 33.90 19.07 -42.32
CA ARG A 30 34.60 19.67 -43.48
C ARG A 30 34.92 18.65 -44.57
N GLU A 31 35.32 17.44 -44.18
CA GLU A 31 35.80 16.40 -45.10
C GLU A 31 34.66 15.58 -45.71
N HIS A 32 33.64 15.25 -44.91
CA HIS A 32 32.57 14.31 -45.27
C HIS A 32 31.17 14.95 -45.27
N GLY A 33 31.05 16.22 -44.87
CA GLY A 33 29.77 16.93 -44.78
C GLY A 33 29.03 16.74 -43.44
N PRO A 34 27.97 17.52 -43.19
CA PRO A 34 27.35 17.62 -41.87
C PRO A 34 26.42 16.45 -41.50
N ASN A 35 25.92 15.69 -42.49
CA ASN A 35 24.83 14.73 -42.28
C ASN A 35 25.25 13.42 -41.58
N HIS A 36 26.55 13.19 -41.42
CA HIS A 36 27.07 11.95 -40.82
C HIS A 36 27.23 12.03 -39.30
N LEU A 37 27.02 13.22 -38.72
CA LEU A 37 27.19 13.48 -37.29
C LEU A 37 25.87 13.88 -36.66
N MET A 38 25.59 13.26 -35.52
CA MET A 38 24.54 13.69 -34.60
C MET A 38 25.16 14.19 -33.31
N ASP A 39 24.66 15.32 -32.83
CA ASP A 39 25.08 15.88 -31.55
C ASP A 39 24.44 15.06 -30.42
N VAL A 40 25.23 14.80 -29.38
CA VAL A 40 24.81 14.01 -28.22
C VAL A 40 25.11 14.80 -26.95
N LEU A 41 24.24 14.65 -25.97
CA LEU A 41 24.44 15.26 -24.66
C LEU A 41 25.58 14.56 -23.93
N LEU A 42 26.35 15.34 -23.19
CA LEU A 42 27.32 14.81 -22.25
C LEU A 42 26.60 14.32 -20.98
N PRO A 43 27.12 13.27 -20.33
CA PRO A 43 26.48 12.70 -19.14
C PRO A 43 26.44 13.69 -18.00
N MET A 44 25.32 13.76 -17.28
CA MET A 44 25.22 14.54 -16.05
C MET A 44 26.00 13.84 -14.93
N GLN A 45 27.10 14.42 -14.49
CA GLN A 45 27.89 13.86 -13.38
C GLN A 45 27.33 14.25 -12.00
N GLN A 46 26.78 15.45 -11.88
CA GLN A 46 26.19 15.96 -10.64
C GLN A 46 24.89 16.70 -10.94
N VAL A 47 23.91 16.50 -10.07
CA VAL A 47 22.58 17.12 -10.20
C VAL A 47 22.55 18.40 -9.36
N SER A 48 22.61 19.56 -10.02
CA SER A 48 22.57 20.84 -9.32
C SER A 48 21.21 21.10 -8.66
N LEU A 49 21.23 21.49 -7.37
CA LEU A 49 20.03 21.94 -6.64
C LEU A 49 19.65 23.40 -6.98
N ALA A 50 20.56 24.16 -7.58
CA ALA A 50 20.36 25.55 -7.97
C ALA A 50 20.35 25.72 -9.49
N CYS A 51 19.60 26.71 -9.97
CA CYS A 51 19.41 27.00 -11.39
C CYS A 51 20.77 27.28 -12.05
N GLU A 52 21.06 26.55 -13.13
CA GLU A 52 22.32 26.63 -13.86
C GLU A 52 22.32 27.74 -14.92
N ASN A 53 21.19 28.45 -15.07
CA ASN A 53 21.15 29.65 -15.89
C ASN A 53 22.00 30.76 -15.27
N LYS A 54 23.12 31.10 -15.91
CA LYS A 54 24.06 32.15 -15.46
C LYS A 54 23.39 33.51 -15.28
N ASN A 55 22.31 33.77 -16.02
CA ASN A 55 21.54 35.03 -15.94
C ASN A 55 20.28 34.91 -15.07
N CYS A 56 20.23 33.95 -14.13
CA CYS A 56 19.07 33.75 -13.27
C CYS A 56 18.90 34.89 -12.25
N ASN A 57 17.86 35.70 -12.45
CA ASN A 57 17.43 36.77 -11.53
C ASN A 57 16.22 36.38 -10.67
N SER A 58 15.85 35.10 -10.65
CA SER A 58 14.74 34.62 -9.82
C SER A 58 15.08 34.74 -8.33
N ARG A 59 14.08 35.08 -7.51
CA ARG A 59 14.20 35.08 -6.05
C ARG A 59 14.43 33.67 -5.54
N ASP A 60 13.64 32.73 -6.05
CA ASP A 60 13.85 31.30 -5.84
C ASP A 60 14.71 30.74 -6.99
N LYS A 61 15.92 30.30 -6.63
CA LYS A 61 16.89 29.72 -7.55
C LYS A 61 16.88 28.20 -7.52
N SER A 62 15.94 27.57 -6.82
CA SER A 62 15.83 26.11 -6.76
C SER A 62 15.61 25.53 -8.14
N ALA A 63 16.44 24.55 -8.51
CA ALA A 63 16.39 23.90 -9.81
C ALA A 63 15.31 22.80 -9.83
N MET A 64 14.27 23.01 -10.61
CA MET A 64 13.07 22.16 -10.64
C MET A 64 12.95 21.35 -11.93
N VAL A 65 13.44 21.87 -13.07
CA VAL A 65 13.24 21.27 -14.39
C VAL A 65 14.57 21.05 -15.09
N THR A 66 14.81 19.85 -15.60
CA THR A 66 15.99 19.53 -16.41
C THR A 66 15.62 19.49 -17.88
N CYS A 67 16.21 20.34 -18.72
CA CYS A 67 16.00 20.33 -20.17
C CYS A 67 17.11 19.54 -20.87
N PHE A 68 16.71 18.61 -21.73
CA PHE A 68 17.59 17.75 -22.53
C PHE A 68 17.71 18.20 -23.98
N SER A 69 17.11 19.33 -24.37
CA SER A 69 17.32 19.89 -25.71
C SER A 69 18.78 20.30 -25.89
N LEU A 70 19.37 19.96 -27.04
CA LEU A 70 20.72 20.38 -27.44
C LEU A 70 20.85 21.91 -27.45
N GLU A 71 19.78 22.63 -27.81
CA GLU A 71 19.77 24.09 -27.76
C GLU A 71 20.00 24.59 -26.35
N CYS A 72 19.31 24.00 -25.36
CA CYS A 72 19.45 24.39 -23.97
C CYS A 72 20.78 23.92 -23.37
N ALA A 73 21.19 22.69 -23.68
CA ALA A 73 22.43 22.09 -23.23
C ALA A 73 23.68 22.84 -23.74
N SER A 74 23.61 23.49 -24.91
CA SER A 74 24.72 24.29 -25.44
C SER A 74 25.17 25.42 -24.49
N PHE A 75 24.26 25.92 -23.64
CA PHE A 75 24.55 26.94 -22.62
C PHE A 75 25.23 26.38 -21.37
N ASN A 76 25.23 25.05 -21.22
CA ASN A 76 25.85 24.31 -20.11
C ASN A 76 26.93 23.33 -20.61
N GLY A 77 27.63 23.70 -21.70
CA GLY A 77 28.72 22.89 -22.24
C GLY A 77 28.27 21.51 -22.75
N ASN A 78 27.09 21.44 -23.37
CA ASN A 78 26.44 20.23 -23.87
C ASN A 78 26.01 19.21 -22.81
N HIS A 79 25.98 19.59 -21.54
CA HIS A 79 25.27 18.84 -20.50
C HIS A 79 23.81 19.29 -20.44
N PRO A 80 22.85 18.40 -20.12
CA PRO A 80 21.49 18.83 -19.80
C PRO A 80 21.51 19.93 -18.75
N ILE A 81 20.62 20.90 -18.89
CA ILE A 81 20.63 22.11 -18.06
C ILE A 81 19.40 22.15 -17.15
N ARG A 82 19.63 22.45 -15.88
CA ARG A 82 18.61 22.57 -14.85
C ARG A 82 18.20 24.02 -14.62
N TYR A 83 16.89 24.25 -14.66
CA TYR A 83 16.28 25.57 -14.51
C TYR A 83 15.41 25.65 -13.26
N CYS A 84 15.36 26.84 -12.64
CA CYS A 84 14.22 27.20 -11.80
C CYS A 84 12.98 27.43 -12.68
N ASN A 85 11.78 27.38 -12.08
CA ASN A 85 10.53 27.46 -12.82
C ASN A 85 10.44 28.73 -13.68
N THR A 86 10.84 29.89 -13.13
CA THR A 86 10.86 31.17 -13.84
C THR A 86 11.76 31.15 -15.09
N CYS A 87 12.98 30.62 -14.96
CA CYS A 87 13.91 30.53 -16.10
C CYS A 87 13.43 29.51 -17.14
N PHE A 88 12.83 28.41 -16.69
CA PHE A 88 12.27 27.41 -17.58
C PHE A 88 11.14 28.03 -18.43
N ASN A 89 10.13 28.63 -17.79
CA ASN A 89 8.98 29.23 -18.48
C ASN A 89 9.41 30.36 -19.42
N ALA A 90 10.27 31.29 -18.97
CA ALA A 90 10.77 32.37 -19.81
C ALA A 90 11.42 31.89 -21.13
N ARG A 91 11.97 30.67 -21.13
CA ARG A 91 12.63 30.07 -22.30
C ARG A 91 11.72 29.12 -23.09
N HIS A 92 10.75 28.49 -22.44
CA HIS A 92 9.96 27.38 -23.00
C HIS A 92 8.49 27.71 -23.29
N THR A 93 8.03 28.93 -22.97
CA THR A 93 6.67 29.38 -23.34
C THR A 93 6.57 29.84 -24.81
N ASN A 94 7.70 30.12 -25.46
CA ASN A 94 7.73 30.49 -26.89
C ASN A 94 7.75 29.24 -27.79
N GLU A 95 7.34 29.38 -29.06
CA GLU A 95 7.34 28.29 -30.07
C GLU A 95 8.67 27.52 -30.19
N LYS A 96 9.79 28.15 -29.83
CA LYS A 96 11.12 27.51 -29.86
C LYS A 96 11.32 26.44 -28.79
N GLY A 97 10.59 26.50 -27.67
CA GLY A 97 10.79 25.59 -26.55
C GLY A 97 9.72 24.50 -26.40
N THR A 98 8.68 24.48 -27.24
CA THR A 98 7.55 23.54 -27.13
C THR A 98 7.96 22.10 -27.41
N ASN A 99 8.98 21.90 -28.24
CA ASN A 99 9.47 20.57 -28.63
C ASN A 99 10.65 20.08 -27.78
N HIS A 100 11.00 20.79 -26.70
CA HIS A 100 12.08 20.40 -25.83
C HIS A 100 11.64 19.26 -24.91
N VAL A 101 12.41 18.16 -24.90
CA VAL A 101 12.27 17.13 -23.87
C VAL A 101 12.81 17.67 -22.56
N ALA A 102 11.97 17.71 -21.54
CA ALA A 102 12.33 18.19 -20.22
C ALA A 102 11.78 17.25 -19.13
N LEU A 103 12.61 16.93 -18.15
CA LEU A 103 12.20 16.26 -16.93
C LEU A 103 11.70 17.30 -15.95
N LYS A 104 10.42 17.21 -15.60
CA LYS A 104 9.75 18.06 -14.62
C LYS A 104 9.57 17.30 -13.30
N PRO A 105 9.26 17.99 -12.19
CA PRO A 105 8.83 17.33 -10.97
C PRO A 105 7.60 16.45 -11.25
N ILE A 106 7.47 15.36 -10.51
CA ILE A 106 6.27 14.53 -10.55
C ILE A 106 5.08 15.42 -10.17
N PRO A 107 4.04 15.56 -11.02
CA PRO A 107 2.88 16.38 -10.69
C PRO A 107 2.06 15.75 -9.55
N SER A 108 1.07 16.49 -9.03
CA SER A 108 0.12 15.90 -8.08
C SER A 108 -0.59 14.70 -8.74
N PRO A 109 -0.69 13.54 -8.05
CA PRO A 109 -1.41 12.38 -8.56
C PRO A 109 -2.85 12.71 -8.96
N TRP A 110 -3.48 13.64 -8.24
CA TRP A 110 -4.87 14.07 -8.49
C TRP A 110 -5.04 14.92 -9.74
N SER A 111 -3.93 15.39 -10.33
CA SER A 111 -3.92 16.12 -11.60
C SER A 111 -3.50 15.28 -12.80
N MET A 112 -3.11 14.02 -12.57
CA MET A 112 -2.71 13.09 -13.63
C MET A 112 -3.94 12.59 -14.40
N ASP A 113 -3.73 12.19 -15.65
CA ASP A 113 -4.71 11.37 -16.35
C ASP A 113 -4.83 9.99 -15.69
N GLN A 114 -5.94 9.30 -15.95
CA GLN A 114 -6.28 8.04 -15.29
C GLN A 114 -5.21 6.96 -15.48
N GLU A 115 -4.64 6.83 -16.68
CA GLU A 115 -3.64 5.80 -16.99
C GLU A 115 -2.34 6.07 -16.23
N THR A 116 -1.85 7.32 -16.27
CA THR A 116 -0.66 7.73 -15.50
C THR A 116 -0.89 7.55 -13.99
N LEU A 117 -2.06 7.90 -13.48
CA LEU A 117 -2.40 7.71 -12.06
C LEU A 117 -2.37 6.23 -11.65
N LEU A 118 -2.90 5.33 -12.49
CA LEU A 118 -2.86 3.90 -12.23
C LEU A 118 -1.42 3.37 -12.14
N TYR A 119 -0.55 3.74 -13.08
CA TYR A 119 0.87 3.38 -13.03
C TYR A 119 1.57 3.95 -11.79
N PHE A 120 1.23 5.18 -11.40
CA PHE A 120 1.79 5.82 -10.22
C PHE A 120 1.38 5.10 -8.93
N VAL A 121 0.10 4.75 -8.79
CA VAL A 121 -0.42 3.98 -7.65
C VAL A 121 0.22 2.60 -7.59
N GLU A 122 0.33 1.90 -8.72
CA GLU A 122 0.95 0.58 -8.75
C GLU A 122 2.45 0.62 -8.44
N ALA A 123 3.15 1.69 -8.80
CA ALA A 123 4.54 1.91 -8.40
C ALA A 123 4.66 2.08 -6.88
N ILE A 124 3.76 2.84 -6.24
CA ILE A 124 3.72 2.96 -4.76
C ILE A 124 3.45 1.59 -4.14
N VAL A 125 2.42 0.88 -4.62
CA VAL A 125 2.04 -0.44 -4.10
C VAL A 125 3.20 -1.41 -4.20
N SER A 126 3.84 -1.49 -5.36
CA SER A 126 5.00 -2.35 -5.60
C SER A 126 6.15 -2.02 -4.66
N LEU A 127 6.50 -0.74 -4.49
CA LEU A 127 7.55 -0.32 -3.56
C LEU A 127 7.21 -0.68 -2.10
N LEU A 128 5.96 -0.49 -1.67
CA LEU A 128 5.55 -0.91 -0.32
C LEU A 128 5.60 -2.43 -0.15
N LYS A 129 5.26 -3.21 -1.19
CA LYS A 129 5.38 -4.69 -1.15
C LYS A 129 6.81 -5.17 -0.93
N GLU A 130 7.83 -4.39 -1.30
CA GLU A 130 9.22 -4.75 -1.08
C GLU A 130 9.58 -4.96 0.40
N ALA A 131 8.80 -4.40 1.34
CA ALA A 131 9.01 -4.62 2.77
C ALA A 131 8.65 -6.03 3.26
N GLN A 132 8.08 -6.88 2.40
CA GLN A 132 7.64 -8.22 2.77
C GLN A 132 8.81 -9.06 3.36
N PRO A 133 8.61 -9.70 4.53
CA PRO A 133 9.59 -10.64 5.08
C PRO A 133 9.72 -11.89 4.20
N THR A 134 10.91 -12.51 4.16
CA THR A 134 11.08 -13.82 3.51
C THR A 134 10.30 -14.87 4.29
N ASN A 135 9.37 -15.56 3.64
CA ASN A 135 8.76 -16.75 4.21
C ASN A 135 9.80 -17.87 4.31
N GLU A 136 10.47 -18.02 5.46
CA GLU A 136 11.26 -19.23 5.75
C GLU A 136 10.39 -20.51 5.75
N LYS A 137 9.06 -20.37 5.85
CA LYS A 137 8.12 -21.49 5.88
C LYS A 137 7.85 -22.19 4.54
N GLY A 138 8.36 -21.68 3.41
CA GLY A 138 8.18 -22.32 2.10
C GLY A 138 9.17 -23.45 1.77
N SER A 139 10.26 -23.61 2.55
CA SER A 139 11.39 -24.46 2.14
C SER A 139 11.29 -25.94 2.56
N LYS A 140 10.21 -26.37 3.24
CA LYS A 140 10.05 -27.78 3.67
C LYS A 140 9.05 -28.63 2.90
N ASP A 141 8.14 -28.04 2.11
CA ASP A 141 7.07 -28.82 1.44
C ASP A 141 7.14 -28.82 -0.10
N SER A 142 8.28 -28.47 -0.70
CA SER A 142 8.47 -28.50 -2.18
C SER A 142 9.40 -29.63 -2.67
N LYS A 143 9.60 -30.69 -1.89
CA LYS A 143 10.34 -31.89 -2.34
C LYS A 143 9.42 -33.07 -2.64
N GLU A 144 8.41 -32.88 -3.49
CA GLU A 144 7.80 -33.99 -4.24
C GLU A 144 6.91 -33.49 -5.37
N SER A 145 7.51 -33.25 -6.54
CA SER A 145 6.85 -33.47 -7.84
C SER A 145 7.89 -33.45 -8.97
N THR A 146 8.32 -34.67 -9.30
CA THR A 146 8.50 -35.18 -10.68
C THR A 146 9.13 -34.26 -11.74
N SER A 147 10.42 -34.53 -11.99
CA SER A 147 10.98 -34.91 -13.29
C SER A 147 10.39 -34.26 -14.55
N GLU A 148 11.14 -33.35 -15.18
CA GLU A 148 11.67 -33.49 -16.55
C GLU A 148 12.25 -32.16 -17.06
N ARG A 149 13.58 -31.98 -16.95
CA ARG A 149 14.32 -31.11 -17.87
C ARG A 149 15.54 -31.85 -18.39
N HIS A 150 15.52 -32.13 -19.69
CA HIS A 150 16.61 -32.72 -20.44
C HIS A 150 17.88 -31.85 -20.41
N PRO A 151 19.07 -32.47 -20.47
CA PRO A 151 20.34 -31.82 -20.18
C PRO A 151 20.97 -31.19 -21.43
N ARG A 152 21.66 -30.06 -21.26
CA ARG A 152 22.75 -29.67 -22.17
C ARG A 152 24.05 -29.52 -21.40
N SER A 153 24.96 -30.40 -21.81
CA SER A 153 26.34 -30.64 -21.40
C SER A 153 27.20 -29.39 -21.28
N GLY A 154 28.06 -29.38 -20.26
CA GLY A 154 29.14 -28.42 -20.02
C GLY A 154 29.77 -28.66 -18.66
N GLY A 155 30.66 -29.66 -18.58
CA GLY A 155 31.12 -30.30 -17.34
C GLY A 155 32.15 -29.52 -16.51
N GLY A 156 32.35 -29.99 -15.28
CA GLY A 156 33.38 -29.52 -14.36
C GLY A 156 33.13 -29.97 -12.92
N SER A 157 33.53 -31.20 -12.61
CA SER A 157 33.42 -31.87 -11.31
C SER A 157 34.14 -31.14 -10.16
N GLY A 158 33.57 -31.21 -8.96
CA GLY A 158 34.28 -30.99 -7.70
C GLY A 158 33.34 -30.75 -6.53
N GLY A 159 32.96 -31.82 -5.83
CA GLY A 159 32.10 -31.74 -4.65
C GLY A 159 32.80 -31.21 -3.40
N GLY A 160 31.97 -30.85 -2.41
CA GLY A 160 32.35 -30.77 -1.00
C GLY A 160 32.35 -29.36 -0.42
N LEU A 161 31.40 -29.13 0.49
CA LEU A 161 31.46 -28.18 1.61
C LEU A 161 31.71 -26.70 1.23
N SER A 162 30.62 -25.94 1.13
CA SER A 162 30.68 -24.48 1.21
C SER A 162 29.49 -23.98 2.03
N ASP A 163 29.69 -23.93 3.34
CA ASP A 163 29.15 -22.83 4.15
C ASP A 163 29.85 -21.57 3.63
N GLY A 164 29.18 -20.87 2.71
CA GLY A 164 29.81 -19.90 1.81
C GLY A 164 29.15 -18.52 1.86
N PRO A 165 29.85 -17.47 1.38
CA PRO A 165 29.42 -16.06 1.39
C PRO A 165 28.22 -15.73 0.46
N GLU A 166 27.53 -16.75 -0.05
CA GLU A 166 26.38 -16.57 -0.95
C GLU A 166 25.10 -16.28 -0.16
N GLU A 167 24.84 -16.99 0.95
CA GLU A 167 23.69 -16.72 1.83
C GLU A 167 23.77 -15.33 2.49
N SER A 168 24.98 -14.89 2.86
CA SER A 168 25.19 -13.55 3.41
C SER A 168 25.00 -12.44 2.37
N ASN A 169 25.36 -12.68 1.11
CA ASN A 169 25.11 -11.73 0.03
C ASN A 169 23.63 -11.67 -0.37
N GLU A 170 22.91 -12.79 -0.33
CA GLU A 170 21.46 -12.82 -0.55
C GLU A 170 20.68 -12.10 0.56
N CYS A 171 21.10 -12.26 1.81
CA CYS A 171 20.51 -11.54 2.94
C CYS A 171 20.73 -10.02 2.85
N LEU A 172 21.95 -9.58 2.54
CA LEU A 172 22.24 -8.15 2.33
C LEU A 172 21.47 -7.58 1.14
N ALA A 173 21.37 -8.31 0.04
CA ALA A 173 20.57 -7.90 -1.11
C ALA A 173 19.08 -7.78 -0.76
N GLN A 174 18.59 -8.61 0.15
CA GLN A 174 17.22 -8.55 0.64
C GLN A 174 16.96 -7.35 1.56
N GLU A 175 17.85 -7.07 2.51
CA GLU A 175 17.73 -5.89 3.37
C GLU A 175 17.73 -4.59 2.53
N GLU A 176 18.63 -4.51 1.54
CA GLU A 176 18.67 -3.38 0.60
C GLU A 176 17.38 -3.27 -0.23
N ARG A 177 16.79 -4.39 -0.60
CA ARG A 177 15.51 -4.45 -1.33
C ARG A 177 14.35 -3.99 -0.46
N GLN A 178 14.24 -4.45 0.78
CA GLN A 178 13.20 -4.03 1.73
C GLN A 178 13.23 -2.53 2.01
N LEU A 179 14.45 -1.97 2.06
CA LEU A 179 14.67 -0.54 2.21
C LEU A 179 14.13 0.30 1.05
N LEU A 180 13.82 -0.28 -0.12
CA LEU A 180 13.16 0.42 -1.23
C LEU A 180 11.75 0.88 -0.85
N SER A 181 11.09 0.22 0.11
CA SER A 181 9.76 0.61 0.57
C SER A 181 9.70 2.02 1.16
N ARG A 182 10.84 2.57 1.63
CA ARG A 182 10.95 3.98 2.03
C ARG A 182 10.56 4.95 0.91
N TYR A 183 10.84 4.58 -0.34
CA TYR A 183 10.47 5.41 -1.50
C TYR A 183 8.97 5.32 -1.78
N GLY A 184 8.34 4.17 -1.51
CA GLY A 184 6.89 4.04 -1.53
C GLY A 184 6.22 4.97 -0.51
N VAL A 185 6.74 4.98 0.72
CA VAL A 185 6.28 5.92 1.78
C VAL A 185 6.52 7.38 1.37
N TRP A 186 7.68 7.70 0.80
CA TRP A 186 7.99 9.05 0.35
C TRP A 186 7.03 9.53 -0.75
N LEU A 187 6.74 8.69 -1.75
CA LEU A 187 5.77 9.01 -2.80
C LEU A 187 4.36 9.17 -2.22
N LEU A 188 3.96 8.27 -1.33
CA LEU A 188 2.65 8.28 -0.70
C LEU A 188 2.42 9.54 0.13
N VAL A 189 3.26 9.79 1.13
CA VAL A 189 3.09 10.92 2.04
C VAL A 189 3.43 12.25 1.35
N GLY A 190 4.42 12.25 0.46
CA GLY A 190 4.92 13.46 -0.20
C GLY A 190 4.07 13.95 -1.36
N LEU A 191 3.33 13.07 -2.05
CA LEU A 191 2.55 13.42 -3.24
C LEU A 191 1.07 13.04 -3.14
N CYS A 192 0.67 12.03 -2.37
CA CYS A 192 -0.74 11.61 -2.24
C CYS A 192 -1.43 12.23 -1.01
N THR A 193 -1.28 13.53 -0.77
CA THR A 193 -2.10 14.22 0.25
C THR A 193 -3.55 14.31 -0.24
N PRO A 194 -4.55 13.77 0.48
CA PRO A 194 -5.94 13.75 0.00
C PRO A 194 -6.52 15.17 -0.17
N GLU A 195 -7.32 15.35 -1.21
CA GLU A 195 -8.15 16.52 -1.50
C GLU A 195 -9.63 16.12 -1.42
N ASP A 196 -10.56 17.09 -1.33
CA ASP A 196 -12.00 16.81 -1.16
C ASP A 196 -12.61 15.93 -2.28
N ASN A 197 -11.98 15.91 -3.46
CA ASN A 197 -12.38 15.16 -4.64
C ASN A 197 -11.48 13.92 -4.91
N THR A 198 -10.65 13.52 -3.95
CA THR A 198 -9.78 12.34 -4.11
C THR A 198 -10.63 11.09 -4.40
N PRO A 199 -10.32 10.33 -5.47
CA PRO A 199 -11.05 9.09 -5.77
C PRO A 199 -10.92 8.08 -4.62
N GLN A 200 -12.07 7.66 -4.08
CA GLN A 200 -12.13 6.77 -2.92
C GLN A 200 -11.45 5.41 -3.19
N GLU A 201 -11.62 4.86 -4.40
CA GLU A 201 -11.02 3.60 -4.82
C GLU A 201 -9.49 3.68 -4.82
N THR A 202 -8.93 4.78 -5.32
CA THR A 202 -7.48 5.02 -5.33
C THR A 202 -6.94 5.19 -3.93
N LEU A 203 -7.59 6.02 -3.10
CA LEU A 203 -7.18 6.24 -1.72
C LEU A 203 -7.26 4.93 -0.92
N GLY A 204 -8.34 4.17 -1.09
CA GLY A 204 -8.54 2.89 -0.43
C GLY A 204 -7.51 1.83 -0.82
N ARG A 205 -7.12 1.76 -2.10
CA ARG A 205 -6.02 0.89 -2.55
C ARG A 205 -4.69 1.24 -1.89
N LEU A 206 -4.37 2.53 -1.78
CA LEU A 206 -3.16 3.00 -1.11
C LEU A 206 -3.20 2.70 0.40
N LEU A 207 -4.35 2.90 1.04
CA LEU A 207 -4.55 2.58 2.46
C LEU A 207 -4.43 1.08 2.74
N GLY A 208 -5.08 0.23 1.94
CA GLY A 208 -4.99 -1.22 2.07
C GLY A 208 -3.55 -1.71 2.01
N MET A 209 -2.77 -1.24 1.02
CA MET A 209 -1.36 -1.61 0.93
C MET A 209 -0.52 -1.01 2.07
N LEU A 210 -0.82 0.21 2.51
CA LEU A 210 -0.12 0.81 3.64
C LEU A 210 -0.36 0.02 4.94
N PHE A 211 -1.60 -0.40 5.22
CA PHE A 211 -1.90 -1.24 6.39
C PHE A 211 -1.17 -2.58 6.31
N GLN A 212 -1.14 -3.21 5.13
CA GLN A 212 -0.34 -4.41 4.92
C GLN A 212 1.17 -4.16 5.12
N TRP A 213 1.67 -2.97 4.76
CA TRP A 213 3.06 -2.57 5.02
C TRP A 213 3.36 -2.41 6.53
N PHE A 214 2.39 -1.95 7.34
CA PHE A 214 2.53 -1.98 8.81
C PHE A 214 2.72 -3.40 9.33
N HIS A 215 1.96 -4.36 8.79
CA HIS A 215 2.12 -5.76 9.14
C HIS A 215 3.48 -6.31 8.72
N TYR A 216 3.91 -6.07 7.47
CA TYR A 216 5.22 -6.51 6.98
C TYR A 216 6.37 -6.00 7.86
N THR A 217 6.36 -4.70 8.16
CA THR A 217 7.42 -4.09 8.97
C THR A 217 7.38 -4.51 10.44
N ALA A 218 6.20 -4.81 11.00
CA ALA A 218 6.08 -5.38 12.35
C ALA A 218 6.65 -6.81 12.46
N CYS A 219 6.76 -7.51 11.35
CA CYS A 219 7.34 -8.86 11.26
C CYS A 219 8.84 -8.85 10.93
N LEU A 220 9.45 -7.68 10.71
CA LEU A 220 10.89 -7.56 10.46
C LEU A 220 11.68 -7.72 11.77
N PRO A 221 12.94 -8.20 11.69
CA PRO A 221 13.84 -8.23 12.83
C PRO A 221 14.16 -6.82 13.34
N ASP A 222 14.55 -6.72 14.62
CA ASP A 222 15.02 -5.48 15.27
C ASP A 222 16.47 -5.17 14.86
N ASP A 223 16.69 -4.96 13.56
CA ASP A 223 17.98 -4.63 12.95
C ASP A 223 17.97 -3.20 12.39
N GLN A 224 19.03 -2.82 11.67
CA GLN A 224 19.13 -1.48 11.09
C GLN A 224 18.03 -1.18 10.05
N THR A 225 17.61 -2.20 9.30
CA THR A 225 16.59 -2.08 8.23
C THR A 225 15.20 -1.95 8.83
N GLY A 226 14.84 -2.86 9.75
CA GLY A 226 13.59 -2.79 10.52
C GLY A 226 13.45 -1.45 11.24
N ASN A 227 14.48 -1.02 11.98
CA ASN A 227 14.47 0.26 12.69
C ASN A 227 14.42 1.50 11.77
N ALA A 228 14.93 1.40 10.54
CA ALA A 228 14.82 2.48 9.58
C ALA A 228 13.39 2.64 9.06
N LEU A 229 12.70 1.54 8.77
CA LEU A 229 11.32 1.55 8.31
C LEU A 229 10.34 1.88 9.45
N GLU A 230 10.61 1.38 10.66
CA GLU A 230 9.79 1.61 11.85
C GLU A 230 9.66 3.10 12.18
N ARG A 231 10.75 3.87 12.07
CA ARG A 231 10.74 5.33 12.28
C ARG A 231 9.82 6.08 11.32
N LEU A 232 9.61 5.57 10.10
CA LEU A 232 8.74 6.23 9.13
C LEU A 232 7.28 6.29 9.59
N LYS A 233 6.84 5.33 10.41
CA LYS A 233 5.47 5.24 10.92
C LYS A 233 5.10 6.48 11.73
N THR A 234 5.96 6.87 12.67
CA THR A 234 5.73 8.01 13.56
C THR A 234 6.16 9.33 12.95
N GLU A 235 7.26 9.36 12.19
CA GLU A 235 7.81 10.60 11.62
C GLU A 235 6.99 11.16 10.45
N TYR A 236 6.44 10.30 9.59
CA TYR A 236 5.80 10.74 8.33
C TYR A 236 4.38 10.22 8.16
N ILE A 237 4.15 8.93 8.43
CA ILE A 237 2.89 8.27 8.08
C ILE A 237 1.76 8.66 9.05
N HIS A 238 2.06 8.75 10.36
CA HIS A 238 1.06 9.03 11.38
C HIS A 238 0.25 10.30 11.10
N GLY A 239 0.93 11.43 10.82
CA GLY A 239 0.24 12.69 10.50
C GLY A 239 -0.65 12.59 9.26
N TRP A 240 -0.16 11.92 8.22
CA TRP A 240 -0.90 11.70 6.98
C TRP A 240 -2.17 10.84 7.21
N LEU A 241 -2.07 9.76 8.00
CA LEU A 241 -3.21 8.93 8.36
C LEU A 241 -4.24 9.70 9.20
N MET A 242 -3.80 10.50 10.17
CA MET A 242 -4.72 11.29 11.00
C MET A 242 -5.48 12.35 10.18
N ASP A 243 -4.83 12.94 9.18
CA ASP A 243 -5.51 13.84 8.24
C ASP A 243 -6.57 13.11 7.39
N ILE A 244 -6.31 11.86 6.99
CA ILE A 244 -7.28 11.01 6.30
C ILE A 244 -8.44 10.64 7.21
N VAL A 245 -8.18 10.23 8.45
CA VAL A 245 -9.25 9.94 9.43
C VAL A 245 -10.17 11.14 9.59
N ARG A 246 -9.63 12.37 9.56
CA ARG A 246 -10.42 13.60 9.66
C ARG A 246 -11.22 13.94 8.40
N THR A 247 -10.70 13.65 7.21
CA THR A 247 -11.25 14.13 5.93
C THR A 247 -12.04 13.07 5.16
N HIS A 248 -11.63 11.80 5.27
CA HIS A 248 -12.12 10.66 4.49
C HIS A 248 -12.38 9.45 5.42
N PHE A 249 -13.05 9.69 6.55
CA PHE A 249 -13.29 8.69 7.60
C PHE A 249 -13.89 7.38 7.05
N ASP A 250 -14.92 7.45 6.22
CA ASP A 250 -15.63 6.28 5.69
C ASP A 250 -14.72 5.37 4.87
N VAL A 251 -13.85 5.95 4.03
CA VAL A 251 -12.86 5.20 3.23
C VAL A 251 -11.80 4.57 4.13
N PHE A 252 -11.37 5.30 5.17
CA PHE A 252 -10.39 4.79 6.13
C PHE A 252 -10.92 3.57 6.87
N VAL A 253 -12.12 3.67 7.47
CA VAL A 253 -12.70 2.56 8.24
C VAL A 253 -13.10 1.41 7.34
N SER A 254 -13.55 1.64 6.10
CA SER A 254 -13.88 0.56 5.16
C SER A 254 -12.67 -0.31 4.81
N CYS A 255 -11.46 0.25 4.84
CA CYS A 255 -10.22 -0.49 4.61
C CYS A 255 -9.77 -1.32 5.83
N LEU A 256 -10.33 -1.07 7.02
CA LEU A 256 -10.03 -1.79 8.27
C LEU A 256 -11.09 -2.83 8.65
N LEU A 257 -12.13 -3.01 7.83
CA LEU A 257 -13.15 -4.02 8.04
C LEU A 257 -12.60 -5.43 7.77
N PRO A 258 -13.24 -6.48 8.31
CA PRO A 258 -12.86 -7.87 8.03
C PRO A 258 -12.95 -8.21 6.54
N HIS A 259 -13.91 -7.58 5.84
CA HIS A 259 -14.08 -7.65 4.39
C HIS A 259 -13.95 -6.25 3.81
N PRO A 260 -12.72 -5.78 3.56
CA PRO A 260 -12.53 -4.48 2.93
C PRO A 260 -13.04 -4.52 1.49
N ALA A 261 -13.34 -3.35 0.94
CA ALA A 261 -13.75 -3.21 -0.46
C ALA A 261 -12.68 -3.77 -1.41
N GLU A 262 -13.10 -4.26 -2.59
CA GLU A 262 -12.22 -4.94 -3.56
C GLU A 262 -10.96 -4.13 -3.91
N TYR A 263 -11.07 -2.81 -4.05
CA TYR A 263 -9.93 -1.95 -4.36
C TYR A 263 -8.85 -1.94 -3.25
N ALA A 264 -9.22 -2.24 -1.99
CA ALA A 264 -8.35 -2.24 -0.82
C ALA A 264 -7.79 -3.64 -0.49
N GLN A 265 -8.25 -4.69 -1.18
CA GLN A 265 -7.74 -6.05 -1.06
C GLN A 265 -6.42 -6.18 -1.83
N VAL A 266 -5.32 -5.73 -1.22
CA VAL A 266 -4.00 -5.68 -1.86
C VAL A 266 -2.89 -6.10 -0.91
N GLY A 267 -1.99 -6.96 -1.40
CA GLY A 267 -0.84 -7.44 -0.64
C GLY A 267 -1.18 -8.52 0.40
N GLY A 268 -0.15 -9.12 0.98
CA GLY A 268 -0.27 -10.11 2.04
C GLY A 268 -1.08 -11.32 1.60
N HIS A 269 -2.12 -11.63 2.38
CA HIS A 269 -3.00 -12.76 2.14
C HIS A 269 -3.89 -12.58 0.89
N TRP A 270 -4.10 -11.36 0.42
CA TRP A 270 -4.86 -11.11 -0.81
C TRP A 270 -4.13 -11.59 -2.07
N ASP A 271 -2.80 -11.74 -2.02
CA ASP A 271 -2.01 -12.25 -3.14
C ASP A 271 -2.00 -13.80 -3.20
N SER A 272 -2.36 -14.49 -2.11
CA SER A 272 -2.20 -15.95 -1.95
C SER A 272 -3.50 -16.76 -1.88
N TRP A 273 -4.67 -16.12 -2.06
CA TRP A 273 -6.00 -16.76 -2.06
C TRP A 273 -6.22 -17.79 -0.93
N PRO A 274 -5.99 -17.46 0.35
CA PRO A 274 -6.16 -18.40 1.44
C PRO A 274 -7.65 -18.61 1.77
N CYS A 275 -7.92 -19.58 2.65
CA CYS A 275 -9.28 -19.83 3.10
C CYS A 275 -9.85 -18.62 3.87
N GLN A 276 -11.17 -18.51 3.93
CA GLN A 276 -11.86 -17.38 4.57
C GLN A 276 -11.39 -17.17 6.02
N THR A 277 -11.21 -18.25 6.78
CA THR A 277 -10.71 -18.20 8.16
C THR A 277 -9.35 -17.51 8.27
N ASP A 278 -8.41 -17.86 7.40
CA ASP A 278 -7.07 -17.26 7.37
C ASP A 278 -7.11 -15.78 6.99
N GLN A 279 -8.01 -15.39 6.07
CA GLN A 279 -8.20 -13.99 5.70
C GLN A 279 -8.62 -13.15 6.91
N ILE A 280 -9.59 -13.63 7.70
CA ILE A 280 -10.03 -12.93 8.91
C ILE A 280 -8.91 -12.87 9.95
N LYS A 281 -8.19 -13.98 10.18
CA LYS A 281 -7.06 -14.00 11.15
C LYS A 281 -5.93 -13.04 10.75
N GLU A 282 -5.52 -13.03 9.49
CA GLU A 282 -4.45 -12.16 8.98
C GLU A 282 -4.89 -10.69 8.89
N GLY A 283 -6.13 -10.43 8.48
CA GLY A 283 -6.71 -9.09 8.53
C GLY A 283 -6.73 -8.52 9.94
N PHE A 284 -7.10 -9.33 10.94
CA PHE A 284 -7.11 -8.89 12.33
C PHE A 284 -5.70 -8.61 12.86
N LYS A 285 -4.72 -9.47 12.53
CA LYS A 285 -3.30 -9.21 12.85
C LYS A 285 -2.82 -7.89 12.23
N THR A 286 -3.22 -7.62 10.99
CA THR A 286 -2.87 -6.37 10.29
C THR A 286 -3.46 -5.14 10.99
N LEU A 287 -4.74 -5.20 11.42
CA LEU A 287 -5.36 -4.16 12.23
C LEU A 287 -4.56 -3.90 13.51
N LEU A 288 -4.16 -4.96 14.22
CA LEU A 288 -3.42 -4.84 15.48
C LEU A 288 -2.05 -4.21 15.31
N CYS A 289 -1.43 -4.33 14.13
CA CYS A 289 -0.19 -3.63 13.81
C CYS A 289 -0.35 -2.11 13.74
N LEU A 290 -1.56 -1.55 13.72
CA LEU A 290 -1.79 -0.10 13.73
C LEU A 290 -1.94 0.48 15.15
N VAL A 291 -2.28 -0.37 16.12
CA VAL A 291 -2.63 0.04 17.48
C VAL A 291 -1.49 0.75 18.22
N PRO A 292 -0.23 0.29 18.18
CA PRO A 292 0.87 0.93 18.93
C PRO A 292 1.18 2.38 18.54
N TYR A 293 0.58 2.87 17.45
CA TYR A 293 0.84 4.20 16.89
C TYR A 293 -0.35 5.15 17.07
N ASP A 294 -1.30 4.83 17.95
CA ASP A 294 -2.49 5.64 18.22
C ASP A 294 -3.36 5.92 16.98
N ILE A 295 -3.22 5.10 15.92
CA ILE A 295 -3.99 5.24 14.68
C ILE A 295 -5.45 4.82 14.90
N ILE A 296 -5.65 3.78 15.71
CA ILE A 296 -6.97 3.27 16.06
C ILE A 296 -7.52 4.06 17.25
N ASN A 297 -8.10 5.22 16.95
CA ASN A 297 -8.76 6.04 17.94
C ASN A 297 -10.14 5.46 18.33
N ARG A 298 -10.80 6.07 19.33
CA ARG A 298 -12.08 5.61 19.85
C ARG A 298 -13.17 5.50 18.78
N GLU A 299 -13.27 6.49 17.89
CA GLU A 299 -14.33 6.53 16.87
C GLU A 299 -14.14 5.42 15.83
N VAL A 300 -12.88 5.22 15.40
CA VAL A 300 -12.50 4.11 14.52
C VAL A 300 -12.80 2.77 15.19
N TRP A 301 -12.40 2.58 16.45
CA TRP A 301 -12.62 1.35 17.21
C TRP A 301 -14.09 0.99 17.38
N GLU A 302 -14.91 1.94 17.82
CA GLU A 302 -16.36 1.76 18.01
C GLU A 302 -17.05 1.39 16.68
N TYR A 303 -16.52 1.86 15.53
CA TYR A 303 -17.03 1.52 14.22
C TYR A 303 -16.62 0.11 13.75
N ILE A 304 -15.32 -0.22 13.78
CA ILE A 304 -14.81 -1.45 13.16
C ILE A 304 -15.02 -2.69 14.03
N MET A 305 -14.91 -2.59 15.36
CA MET A 305 -14.89 -3.75 16.25
C MET A 305 -16.19 -4.59 16.22
N PRO A 306 -17.40 -4.00 16.11
CA PRO A 306 -18.62 -4.73 15.80
C PRO A 306 -18.53 -5.68 14.60
N HIS A 307 -17.87 -5.24 13.52
CA HIS A 307 -17.74 -6.03 12.30
C HIS A 307 -16.78 -7.20 12.52
N TRP A 308 -15.67 -6.96 13.22
CA TRP A 308 -14.71 -8.00 13.61
C TRP A 308 -15.34 -9.08 14.50
N MET A 309 -16.13 -8.70 15.50
CA MET A 309 -16.82 -9.68 16.34
C MET A 309 -17.82 -10.54 15.56
N GLU A 310 -18.48 -9.97 14.55
CA GLU A 310 -19.40 -10.72 13.70
C GLU A 310 -18.66 -11.68 12.76
N ALA A 311 -17.53 -11.25 12.18
CA ALA A 311 -16.67 -12.12 11.39
C ALA A 311 -16.14 -13.29 12.23
N PHE A 312 -15.71 -13.05 13.48
CA PHE A 312 -15.26 -14.13 14.37
C PHE A 312 -16.37 -15.14 14.67
N ARG A 313 -17.62 -14.69 14.74
CA ARG A 313 -18.76 -15.55 15.03
C ARG A 313 -19.11 -16.49 13.87
N PHE A 314 -19.01 -16.02 12.63
CA PHE A 314 -19.52 -16.76 11.47
C PHE A 314 -18.46 -17.37 10.57
N GLU A 315 -17.24 -16.84 10.60
CA GLU A 315 -16.21 -17.16 9.61
C GLU A 315 -14.99 -17.84 10.22
N ILE A 316 -14.95 -17.97 11.54
CA ILE A 316 -13.93 -18.74 12.24
C ILE A 316 -14.60 -19.92 12.93
N PRO A 317 -14.24 -21.17 12.57
CA PRO A 317 -14.72 -22.36 13.25
C PRO A 317 -14.39 -22.35 14.75
N GLU A 318 -15.24 -22.96 15.58
CA GLU A 318 -15.09 -22.94 17.04
C GLU A 318 -13.74 -23.56 17.48
N GLU A 319 -13.30 -24.61 16.79
CA GLU A 319 -12.01 -25.27 17.00
C GLU A 319 -10.79 -24.33 16.77
N GLU A 320 -10.94 -23.32 15.92
CA GLU A 320 -9.88 -22.38 15.54
C GLU A 320 -9.94 -21.05 16.30
N LEU A 321 -11.05 -20.75 16.98
CA LEU A 321 -11.23 -19.51 17.75
C LEU A 321 -10.11 -19.30 18.78
N SER A 322 -9.59 -20.37 19.36
CA SER A 322 -8.53 -20.33 20.38
C SER A 322 -7.26 -19.61 19.93
N GLU A 323 -6.99 -19.53 18.61
CA GLU A 323 -5.85 -18.80 18.04
C GLU A 323 -5.97 -17.29 18.24
N LEU A 324 -7.18 -16.75 18.36
CA LEU A 324 -7.42 -15.32 18.61
C LEU A 324 -7.22 -14.93 20.07
N LYS A 325 -7.18 -15.89 21.00
CA LYS A 325 -7.12 -15.64 22.45
C LYS A 325 -6.04 -14.63 22.81
N ILE A 326 -4.79 -14.89 22.42
CA ILE A 326 -3.66 -14.03 22.79
C ILE A 326 -3.84 -12.61 22.26
N LEU A 327 -4.32 -12.47 21.02
CA LEU A 327 -4.52 -11.18 20.38
C LEU A 327 -5.64 -10.39 21.04
N LEU A 328 -6.80 -11.03 21.27
CA LEU A 328 -7.95 -10.42 21.91
C LEU A 328 -7.71 -10.10 23.38
N SER A 329 -7.05 -10.98 24.12
CA SER A 329 -6.68 -10.71 25.52
C SER A 329 -5.76 -9.50 25.63
N LYS A 330 -4.80 -9.32 24.71
CA LYS A 330 -3.91 -8.14 24.72
C LYS A 330 -4.64 -6.85 24.41
N ILE A 331 -5.52 -6.85 23.41
CA ILE A 331 -6.17 -5.63 22.94
C ILE A 331 -7.36 -5.21 23.82
N LEU A 332 -8.05 -6.18 24.43
CA LEU A 332 -9.18 -5.96 25.34
C LEU A 332 -8.79 -6.03 26.82
N ASP A 333 -7.50 -5.92 27.14
CA ASP A 333 -7.02 -5.91 28.53
C ASP A 333 -7.45 -4.60 29.24
N PRO A 334 -8.24 -4.65 30.34
CA PRO A 334 -8.69 -3.45 31.06
C PRO A 334 -7.58 -2.55 31.60
N ASP A 335 -6.39 -3.10 31.84
CA ASP A 335 -5.31 -2.43 32.55
C ASP A 335 -4.07 -2.17 31.65
N LEU A 336 -3.81 -3.08 30.71
CA LEU A 336 -2.58 -3.09 29.89
C LEU A 336 -2.83 -2.93 28.38
N SER A 337 -4.08 -2.64 27.96
CA SER A 337 -4.38 -2.50 26.53
C SER A 337 -3.54 -1.39 25.88
N PRO A 338 -2.91 -1.66 24.72
CA PRO A 338 -2.14 -0.67 23.99
C PRO A 338 -3.01 0.40 23.34
N LEU A 339 -4.34 0.28 23.35
CA LEU A 339 -5.26 1.31 22.85
C LEU A 339 -5.32 2.55 23.77
N GLY A 340 -4.89 2.43 25.03
CA GLY A 340 -4.99 3.51 26.01
C GLY A 340 -6.43 3.91 26.39
N PHE A 341 -7.41 3.09 26.03
CA PHE A 341 -8.83 3.31 26.36
C PHE A 341 -9.14 2.94 27.80
N ASN A 342 -10.08 3.67 28.41
CA ASN A 342 -10.69 3.17 29.64
C ASN A 342 -11.68 2.04 29.34
N ILE A 343 -12.05 1.27 30.38
CA ILE A 343 -12.97 0.13 30.29
C ILE A 343 -14.28 0.47 29.54
N LYS A 344 -14.84 1.66 29.78
CA LYS A 344 -16.11 2.07 29.13
C LYS A 344 -15.94 2.32 27.63
N GLN A 345 -14.81 2.92 27.23
CA GLN A 345 -14.49 3.16 25.83
C GLN A 345 -14.18 1.85 25.11
N MET A 346 -13.36 1.00 25.71
CA MET A 346 -12.90 -0.25 25.12
C MET A 346 -14.06 -1.21 24.78
N TYR A 347 -15.01 -1.34 25.70
CA TYR A 347 -16.20 -2.18 25.53
C TYR A 347 -17.47 -1.41 25.10
N GLY A 348 -17.32 -0.13 24.71
CA GLY A 348 -18.46 0.70 24.30
C GLY A 348 -19.28 0.08 23.18
N PHE A 349 -18.62 -0.63 22.26
CA PHE A 349 -19.25 -1.36 21.15
C PHE A 349 -20.22 -2.48 21.60
N LEU A 350 -20.04 -3.01 22.82
CA LEU A 350 -20.97 -3.94 23.48
C LEU A 350 -22.04 -3.17 24.26
N THR A 351 -21.64 -2.18 25.06
CA THR A 351 -22.55 -1.47 25.97
C THR A 351 -23.73 -0.85 25.22
N VAL A 352 -23.45 -0.16 24.11
CA VAL A 352 -24.48 0.49 23.28
C VAL A 352 -25.52 -0.51 22.76
N ARG A 353 -25.17 -1.79 22.63
CA ARG A 353 -26.09 -2.82 22.13
C ARG A 353 -27.09 -3.32 23.17
N PHE A 354 -26.94 -2.96 24.42
CA PHE A 354 -27.93 -3.24 25.49
C PHE A 354 -28.76 -2.01 25.87
N GLU A 355 -28.40 -0.82 25.37
CA GLU A 355 -29.06 0.45 25.72
C GLU A 355 -30.17 0.78 24.71
N ASN A 356 -31.44 0.60 25.13
CA ASN A 356 -32.62 0.94 24.31
C ASN A 356 -32.68 0.26 22.93
N THR A 357 -32.17 -0.97 22.83
CA THR A 357 -32.12 -1.76 21.60
C THR A 357 -33.12 -2.93 21.62
N THR A 358 -33.41 -3.48 20.44
CA THR A 358 -34.27 -4.66 20.28
C THR A 358 -33.61 -5.93 20.80
N ALA A 359 -34.41 -6.93 21.19
CA ALA A 359 -33.92 -8.25 21.64
C ALA A 359 -32.94 -8.91 20.65
N GLN A 360 -33.15 -8.78 19.33
CA GLN A 360 -32.25 -9.34 18.31
C GLN A 360 -30.84 -8.70 18.35
N VAL A 361 -30.75 -7.40 18.61
CA VAL A 361 -29.46 -6.69 18.75
C VAL A 361 -28.76 -7.07 20.05
N GLN A 362 -29.53 -7.27 21.13
CA GLN A 362 -28.98 -7.75 22.40
C GLN A 362 -28.48 -9.20 22.28
N GLU A 363 -29.21 -10.07 21.59
CA GLU A 363 -28.82 -11.45 21.30
C GLU A 363 -27.48 -11.49 20.55
N GLN A 364 -27.29 -10.65 19.54
CA GLN A 364 -26.01 -10.53 18.84
C GLN A 364 -24.86 -10.17 19.79
N ALA A 365 -25.06 -9.18 20.67
CA ALA A 365 -24.05 -8.80 21.66
C ALA A 365 -23.77 -9.92 22.69
N LEU A 366 -24.77 -10.74 23.03
CA LEU A 366 -24.60 -11.91 23.89
C LEU A 366 -23.71 -12.97 23.23
N TYR A 367 -23.85 -13.22 21.93
CA TYR A 367 -22.92 -14.10 21.19
C TYR A 367 -21.49 -13.59 21.22
N TRP A 368 -21.28 -12.29 21.10
CA TRP A 368 -19.95 -11.69 21.20
C TRP A 368 -19.36 -11.86 22.60
N LEU A 369 -20.16 -11.63 23.64
CA LEU A 369 -19.77 -11.91 25.03
C LEU A 369 -19.44 -13.40 25.23
N GLN A 370 -20.19 -14.31 24.62
CA GLN A 370 -19.91 -15.74 24.66
C GLN A 370 -18.54 -16.06 24.04
N ILE A 371 -18.22 -15.52 22.87
CA ILE A 371 -16.91 -15.72 22.23
C ILE A 371 -15.79 -15.17 23.11
N LEU A 372 -15.93 -13.95 23.62
CA LEU A 372 -14.90 -13.33 24.47
C LEU A 372 -14.67 -14.12 25.76
N THR A 373 -15.75 -14.60 26.39
CA THR A 373 -15.66 -15.41 27.62
C THR A 373 -15.12 -16.82 27.35
N LEU A 374 -15.47 -17.45 26.23
CA LEU A 374 -14.91 -18.73 25.77
C LEU A 374 -13.39 -18.63 25.58
N LEU A 375 -12.92 -17.49 25.04
CA LEU A 375 -11.51 -17.19 24.86
C LEU A 375 -10.82 -16.72 26.15
N GLU A 376 -11.51 -16.69 27.28
CA GLU A 376 -11.00 -16.19 28.57
C GLU A 376 -10.48 -14.75 28.49
N VAL A 377 -11.08 -13.91 27.62
CA VAL A 377 -10.82 -12.47 27.62
C VAL A 377 -11.46 -11.85 28.87
N PRO A 378 -10.69 -11.14 29.71
CA PRO A 378 -11.19 -10.66 31.00
C PRO A 378 -12.19 -9.53 30.82
N ILE A 379 -13.48 -9.78 31.08
CA ILE A 379 -14.54 -8.75 31.07
C ILE A 379 -14.90 -8.37 32.52
N PRO A 380 -14.80 -7.09 32.91
CA PRO A 380 -15.17 -6.65 34.25
C PRO A 380 -16.62 -6.96 34.60
N THR A 381 -16.87 -7.61 35.74
CA THR A 381 -18.21 -8.08 36.13
C THR A 381 -19.20 -6.93 36.35
N ASN A 382 -18.72 -5.79 36.87
CA ASN A 382 -19.53 -4.58 37.02
C ASN A 382 -20.06 -4.07 35.67
N LEU A 383 -19.27 -4.23 34.60
CA LEU A 383 -19.69 -3.86 33.26
C LEU A 383 -20.77 -4.82 32.74
N LEU A 384 -20.61 -6.13 32.94
CA LEU A 384 -21.63 -7.12 32.59
C LEU A 384 -22.96 -6.86 33.31
N PHE A 385 -22.93 -6.60 34.61
CA PHE A 385 -24.15 -6.27 35.36
C PHE A 385 -24.83 -5.00 34.82
N SER A 386 -24.04 -3.98 34.47
CA SER A 386 -24.57 -2.76 33.85
C SER A 386 -25.24 -3.04 32.51
N MET A 387 -24.59 -3.82 31.64
CA MET A 387 -25.12 -4.20 30.32
C MET A 387 -26.42 -5.00 30.45
N PHE A 388 -26.43 -6.03 31.29
CA PHE A 388 -27.61 -6.89 31.44
C PHE A 388 -28.79 -6.18 32.09
N THR A 389 -28.53 -5.30 33.07
CA THR A 389 -29.60 -4.46 33.66
C THR A 389 -30.22 -3.57 32.60
N ALA A 390 -29.40 -2.87 31.80
CA ALA A 390 -29.88 -2.03 30.71
C ALA A 390 -30.69 -2.83 29.65
N GLY A 391 -30.23 -4.04 29.30
CA GLY A 391 -30.93 -4.90 28.35
C GLY A 391 -32.30 -5.38 28.84
N VAL A 392 -32.40 -5.74 30.12
CA VAL A 392 -33.68 -6.11 30.77
C VAL A 392 -34.62 -4.91 30.84
N ASP A 393 -34.11 -3.75 31.22
CA ASP A 393 -34.91 -2.51 31.28
C ASP A 393 -35.46 -2.13 29.89
N ALA A 394 -34.63 -2.25 28.84
CA ALA A 394 -35.03 -2.01 27.46
C ALA A 394 -36.11 -2.98 26.95
N THR A 395 -36.14 -4.21 27.48
CA THR A 395 -37.10 -5.25 27.08
C THR A 395 -38.37 -5.24 27.93
N SER A 396 -38.28 -4.82 29.19
CA SER A 396 -39.38 -4.79 30.17
C SER A 396 -40.12 -3.46 30.22
N GLY A 397 -39.47 -2.35 29.85
CA GLY A 397 -40.09 -1.04 29.60
C GLY A 397 -40.90 -1.08 28.31
N GLY A 398 -42.10 -1.64 28.39
CA GLY A 398 -43.03 -1.79 27.27
C GLY A 398 -43.07 -0.56 26.38
N VAL A 399 -42.95 -0.79 25.07
CA VAL A 399 -43.17 0.18 24.00
C VAL A 399 -44.51 0.88 24.22
N THR A 400 -44.47 2.05 24.83
CA THR A 400 -45.41 3.14 24.58
C THR A 400 -44.62 4.19 23.82
N ARG A 401 -44.37 3.95 22.53
CA ARG A 401 -43.87 4.99 21.63
C ARG A 401 -44.68 4.98 20.35
N GLU A 402 -45.40 6.08 20.19
CA GLU A 402 -45.91 6.60 18.94
C GLU A 402 -44.83 6.51 17.85
N ASP A 403 -45.28 6.22 16.63
CA ASP A 403 -44.49 6.11 15.41
C ASP A 403 -43.48 7.26 15.26
N GLY A 404 -42.21 6.94 15.49
CA GLY A 404 -41.07 7.77 15.15
C GLY A 404 -39.84 6.87 14.99
N PRO A 405 -38.96 7.11 14.01
CA PRO A 405 -37.87 6.20 13.70
C PRO A 405 -36.95 6.07 14.92
N THR A 406 -36.90 4.87 15.49
CA THR A 406 -35.92 4.50 16.50
C THR A 406 -34.54 4.58 15.85
N PRO A 407 -33.54 5.24 16.49
CA PRO A 407 -32.18 5.23 15.97
C PRO A 407 -31.65 3.80 16.13
N THR A 408 -31.79 2.99 15.10
CA THR A 408 -30.94 1.81 14.93
C THR A 408 -29.49 2.29 14.97
N PRO A 409 -28.62 1.71 15.82
CA PRO A 409 -27.19 1.89 15.66
C PRO A 409 -26.83 1.66 14.18
N ARG A 410 -25.87 2.41 13.62
CA ARG A 410 -25.46 2.38 12.19
C ARG A 410 -24.85 1.04 11.72
N PHE A 411 -25.28 -0.07 12.29
CA PHE A 411 -24.85 -1.41 11.96
C PHE A 411 -26.00 -2.10 11.21
N HIS A 412 -25.92 -2.10 9.88
CA HIS A 412 -26.71 -3.03 9.08
C HIS A 412 -26.10 -4.43 9.25
N PRO A 413 -26.88 -5.46 9.59
CA PRO A 413 -26.39 -6.83 9.55
C PRO A 413 -25.90 -7.12 8.13
N LEU A 414 -24.61 -7.42 7.96
CA LEU A 414 -24.09 -7.95 6.71
C LEU A 414 -24.69 -9.34 6.49
N ARG A 415 -25.48 -9.43 5.41
CA ARG A 415 -25.89 -10.60 4.61
C ARG A 415 -25.72 -12.01 5.19
N GLN A 416 -26.83 -12.73 5.26
CA GLN A 416 -26.91 -14.20 5.35
C GLN A 416 -26.59 -14.94 4.02
N ASP A 417 -26.19 -14.24 2.95
CA ASP A 417 -26.05 -14.84 1.61
C ASP A 417 -24.58 -14.97 1.17
N THR A 418 -23.86 -15.96 1.70
CA THR A 418 -22.54 -16.38 1.19
C THR A 418 -22.61 -17.29 -0.05
N THR A 419 -23.78 -17.44 -0.68
CA THR A 419 -23.92 -18.17 -1.95
C THR A 419 -23.76 -17.30 -3.20
N GLY A 420 -23.81 -15.96 -3.08
CA GLY A 420 -23.80 -15.05 -4.22
C GLY A 420 -22.41 -14.73 -4.80
N THR A 421 -21.34 -14.82 -4.01
CA THR A 421 -20.00 -14.35 -4.43
C THR A 421 -19.21 -15.38 -5.23
N MET A 422 -19.67 -16.64 -5.30
CA MET A 422 -19.06 -17.69 -6.14
C MET A 422 -19.58 -17.71 -7.58
N LEU A 423 -20.74 -17.09 -7.86
CA LEU A 423 -21.37 -17.11 -9.19
C LEU A 423 -21.03 -15.88 -10.06
N GLY A 424 -20.70 -14.74 -9.44
CA GLY A 424 -20.25 -13.54 -10.18
C GLY A 424 -18.95 -13.78 -10.96
N SER A 425 -18.07 -14.63 -10.44
CA SER A 425 -16.79 -15.00 -11.08
C SER A 425 -16.94 -15.89 -12.31
N LEU A 426 -18.17 -16.33 -12.65
CA LEU A 426 -18.46 -17.19 -13.80
C LEU A 426 -19.31 -16.51 -14.88
N GLY A 427 -19.67 -15.22 -14.74
CA GLY A 427 -20.35 -14.46 -15.80
C GLY A 427 -21.72 -15.01 -16.21
N LEU A 428 -22.47 -15.62 -15.27
CA LEU A 428 -23.81 -16.15 -15.53
C LEU A 428 -24.87 -15.30 -14.81
N ASP A 429 -25.69 -14.61 -15.60
CA ASP A 429 -26.85 -13.85 -15.13
C ASP A 429 -27.91 -14.79 -14.54
N CYS A 430 -28.29 -14.53 -13.29
CA CYS A 430 -29.24 -15.32 -12.51
C CYS A 430 -30.67 -15.31 -13.11
N ASP A 431 -30.98 -14.38 -14.01
CA ASP A 431 -32.30 -14.22 -14.64
C ASP A 431 -32.58 -15.19 -15.82
N SER A 432 -31.68 -16.14 -16.10
CA SER A 432 -31.74 -16.96 -17.32
C SER A 432 -31.85 -18.49 -17.13
N LEU A 433 -32.05 -19.00 -15.91
CA LEU A 433 -32.19 -20.45 -15.68
C LEU A 433 -33.67 -20.88 -15.54
N PRO A 434 -34.14 -21.87 -16.32
CA PRO A 434 -35.51 -22.35 -16.26
C PRO A 434 -35.79 -23.13 -14.97
N SER A 435 -36.92 -22.85 -14.33
CA SER A 435 -37.41 -23.52 -13.13
C SER A 435 -37.69 -25.00 -13.39
N PHE A 436 -36.82 -25.89 -12.89
CA PHE A 436 -37.09 -27.33 -12.82
C PHE A 436 -37.42 -27.72 -11.37
N LEU A 437 -38.69 -27.63 -11.02
CA LEU A 437 -39.29 -28.47 -9.98
C LEU A 437 -40.62 -29.03 -10.51
N PRO A 438 -40.86 -30.34 -10.37
CA PRO A 438 -42.11 -30.95 -10.83
C PRO A 438 -43.24 -30.60 -9.86
N GLN A 439 -44.40 -30.22 -10.42
CA GLN A 439 -45.66 -30.20 -9.69
C GLN A 439 -46.15 -31.63 -9.54
N ASP A 440 -46.15 -32.13 -8.30
CA ASP A 440 -47.30 -32.79 -7.64
C ASP A 440 -47.00 -33.00 -6.14
#